data_AF-A0A812RDX2-F1
#
_entry.id   AF-A0A812RDX2-F1
#
_cell.length_a   1.000
_cell.length_b   1.000
_cell.length_c   1.000
_cell.angle_alpha   90.00
_cell.angle_beta   90.00
_cell.angle_gamma   90.00
#
_symmetry.space_group_name_H-M   'P 1'
#
loop_
_entity.id
_entity.type
_entity.pdbx_description
1 polymer ?
#
loop_
_entity_poly.entity_id
_entity_poly.type
_entity_poly.pdbx_seq_one_letter_code
_entity_poly.pdbx_strand_id
1 'polypeptide(L)'
;MAGMACLRLLSAFTTLGPVLASPKQGAWLQSLKDLKPLGEERTSSGCSAGKGPKAWGGTEEEGFEGWVPLTIMDFTPVNRSFYVQLPKNVGTSRWRPAPLLIALHSQGDQADSMAYSHDYGTFGKSLGFVTVFPQGLDDAVPGGGDLGTGWNVGTAGDDQTCVTDEVTADCYASCWEQSKCGSCNWSGCYDERLFIYSVIQMISSVLCIDQSRVYVTGESNGGMLAHYLVQSLPGTFAAVVPWYGLPLLGYGLGAEFELVRDRTDCRQTAMLQLHGRQDEIMPVAGGVSGGFQPGWIYEPLNKVQQGWAAVHNCDTVASPTHTYWDGGEKNFACFDYKGCTSGRRIMRCFYDGGHGDRPGEGAADQITVWFLLQYRLDASHAGVAYTRHLALANDDEVRQSTAFHTRSQHRLAVLLKMHFARHCFIEDGRDRTQQNAKGQQLWIVSLPVNGDAVLAGSTPSTDSIVSYVSFRISFRTEAMCWEPGRLFYSNIPRGLDVSINEMLQPIFSHINREDHAERTALLHLTRAFLKRSGWEASDDCAGWLRLYISHFPCISCVAVICQFVRFFPAIRLELDFDNMWKTRFEPADQRAAERFLAEGGLPGRRQRIEQGFYEW
;
A
#
# COMPACT_ATOMS: atom_id res chain seq x y z
N MET A 1 12.44 47.17 -62.63
CA MET A 1 11.82 47.19 -61.29
C MET A 1 11.95 45.76 -60.77
N ALA A 2 13.06 45.45 -60.10
CA ALA A 2 13.14 45.22 -58.65
C ALA A 2 12.17 44.10 -58.20
N GLY A 3 12.58 42.96 -57.65
CA GLY A 3 13.91 42.52 -57.22
C GLY A 3 13.75 41.41 -56.18
N MET A 4 14.43 40.29 -56.40
CA MET A 4 14.73 39.21 -55.44
C MET A 4 15.10 39.73 -54.04
N ALA A 5 14.72 38.97 -52.99
CA ALA A 5 15.66 38.24 -52.13
C ALA A 5 15.07 37.92 -50.74
N CYS A 6 15.02 36.62 -50.46
CA CYS A 6 14.97 36.02 -49.14
C CYS A 6 16.43 35.92 -48.61
N LEU A 7 16.73 36.43 -47.41
CA LEU A 7 17.65 35.86 -46.37
C LEU A 7 18.09 36.91 -45.31
N ARG A 8 17.86 36.53 -44.03
CA ARG A 8 18.67 36.69 -42.78
C ARG A 8 19.22 38.06 -42.33
N LEU A 9 18.90 38.42 -41.07
CA LEU A 9 19.80 38.72 -39.93
C LEU A 9 18.96 39.30 -38.74
N LEU A 10 18.62 38.48 -37.73
CA LEU A 10 19.24 38.45 -36.38
C LEU A 10 19.21 39.78 -35.61
N SER A 11 18.39 39.87 -34.55
CA SER A 11 18.85 39.78 -33.15
C SER A 11 17.81 40.30 -32.15
N ALA A 12 17.69 39.57 -31.03
CA ALA A 12 17.27 40.00 -29.69
C ALA A 12 15.91 40.68 -29.52
N PHE A 13 14.96 39.97 -28.92
CA PHE A 13 14.31 40.30 -27.63
C PHE A 13 13.15 39.31 -27.42
N THR A 14 13.45 38.14 -26.85
CA THR A 14 12.46 37.33 -26.14
C THR A 14 12.10 38.07 -24.86
N THR A 15 11.01 38.83 -24.88
CA THR A 15 10.43 39.45 -23.70
C THR A 15 9.73 38.37 -22.86
N LEU A 16 10.42 37.96 -21.80
CA LEU A 16 9.80 37.56 -20.55
C LEU A 16 8.70 38.56 -20.17
N GLY A 17 7.48 38.07 -19.91
CA GLY A 17 6.42 38.83 -19.25
C GLY A 17 5.18 37.96 -19.03
N PRO A 18 4.46 38.06 -17.90
CA PRO A 18 4.75 38.71 -16.62
C PRO A 18 4.56 37.70 -15.45
N VAL A 19 5.59 36.92 -15.10
CA VAL A 19 5.59 36.08 -13.87
C VAL A 19 6.77 36.43 -12.95
N LEU A 20 7.58 37.43 -13.32
CA LEU A 20 8.86 37.75 -12.66
C LEU A 20 9.02 39.24 -12.29
N ALA A 21 7.92 39.94 -12.01
CA ALA A 21 7.91 41.41 -11.92
C ALA A 21 8.06 41.98 -10.50
N SER A 22 8.70 41.28 -9.54
CA SER A 22 9.17 41.95 -8.32
C SER A 22 10.58 41.50 -7.86
N PRO A 23 11.40 42.40 -7.30
CA PRO A 23 12.73 42.06 -6.77
C PRO A 23 12.71 40.98 -5.68
N LYS A 24 11.58 40.78 -4.99
CA LYS A 24 11.39 39.69 -4.01
C LYS A 24 11.17 38.32 -4.69
N GLN A 25 10.63 38.27 -5.91
CA GLN A 25 10.33 37.03 -6.63
C GLN A 25 11.56 36.32 -7.22
N GLY A 26 12.72 36.99 -7.33
CA GLY A 26 13.95 36.36 -7.84
C GLY A 26 14.84 35.71 -6.77
N ALA A 27 14.70 36.12 -5.50
CA ALA A 27 15.64 35.74 -4.44
C ALA A 27 15.52 34.25 -4.05
N TRP A 28 14.31 33.71 -4.00
CA TRP A 28 14.09 32.29 -3.70
C TRP A 28 14.63 31.39 -4.83
N LEU A 29 14.47 31.80 -6.10
CA LEU A 29 15.06 31.09 -7.25
C LEU A 29 16.59 31.08 -7.18
N GLN A 30 17.19 32.18 -6.76
CA GLN A 30 18.64 32.24 -6.56
C GLN A 30 19.07 31.27 -5.45
N SER A 31 18.32 31.19 -4.34
CA SER A 31 18.61 30.22 -3.28
C SER A 31 18.60 28.76 -3.76
N LEU A 32 17.71 28.42 -4.70
CA LEU A 32 17.67 27.09 -5.34
C LEU A 32 18.85 26.83 -6.28
N LYS A 33 19.37 27.86 -6.96
CA LYS A 33 20.56 27.72 -7.81
C LYS A 33 21.83 27.49 -7.01
N ASP A 34 21.90 28.09 -5.82
CA ASP A 34 23.05 27.98 -4.92
C ASP A 34 22.99 26.70 -4.05
N LEU A 35 21.85 26.02 -4.04
CA LEU A 35 21.65 24.76 -3.33
C LEU A 35 22.46 23.62 -3.98
N LYS A 36 23.30 22.98 -3.17
CA LYS A 36 23.84 21.64 -3.43
C LYS A 36 23.00 20.65 -2.63
N PRO A 37 22.06 19.91 -3.26
CA PRO A 37 21.23 18.96 -2.54
C PRO A 37 22.14 17.93 -1.84
N LEU A 38 21.98 17.76 -0.53
CA LEU A 38 22.77 16.81 0.27
C LEU A 38 22.39 15.38 -0.14
N GLY A 39 23.38 14.52 -0.42
CA GLY A 39 23.18 13.10 -0.77
C GLY A 39 23.64 12.71 -2.18
N GLU A 40 23.79 11.40 -2.42
CA GLU A 40 24.21 10.85 -3.71
C GLU A 40 23.03 10.68 -4.67
N GLU A 41 23.26 10.98 -5.95
CA GLU A 41 22.28 10.85 -7.03
C GLU A 41 21.97 9.38 -7.29
N ARG A 42 20.67 9.03 -7.35
CA ARG A 42 20.22 7.66 -7.62
C ARG A 42 19.48 7.60 -8.94
N THR A 43 20.17 7.20 -9.99
CA THR A 43 19.64 7.22 -11.34
C THR A 43 18.68 6.05 -11.59
N SER A 44 17.52 6.33 -12.18
CA SER A 44 16.57 5.31 -12.60
C SER A 44 17.07 4.48 -13.80
N SER A 45 16.42 3.33 -14.05
CA SER A 45 16.69 2.49 -15.23
C SER A 45 16.40 3.20 -16.56
N GLY A 46 15.52 4.19 -16.57
CA GLY A 46 15.25 5.04 -17.73
C GLY A 46 16.46 5.86 -18.19
N CYS A 47 17.48 6.05 -17.33
CA CYS A 47 18.74 6.69 -17.73
C CYS A 47 19.57 5.87 -18.71
N SER A 48 19.46 4.54 -18.67
CA SER A 48 20.18 3.63 -19.58
C SER A 48 19.29 3.09 -20.71
N ALA A 49 17.96 3.04 -20.50
CA ALA A 49 17.02 2.45 -21.46
C ALA A 49 16.65 3.35 -22.66
N GLY A 50 16.93 4.65 -22.61
CA GLY A 50 16.84 5.56 -23.77
C GLY A 50 15.45 5.72 -24.41
N LYS A 51 14.36 5.41 -23.69
CA LYS A 51 13.00 5.47 -24.25
C LYS A 51 12.49 6.92 -24.41
N GLY A 52 12.75 7.77 -23.42
CA GLY A 52 12.47 9.21 -23.49
C GLY A 52 10.98 9.57 -23.71
N PRO A 53 10.67 10.84 -24.01
CA PRO A 53 9.30 11.32 -24.24
C PRO A 53 8.57 10.63 -25.41
N LYS A 54 9.31 10.09 -26.38
CA LYS A 54 8.77 9.37 -27.55
C LYS A 54 7.94 8.14 -27.17
N ALA A 55 8.22 7.52 -26.02
CA ALA A 55 7.44 6.40 -25.51
C ALA A 55 5.96 6.74 -25.26
N TRP A 56 5.65 8.03 -25.08
CA TRP A 56 4.29 8.52 -24.87
C TRP A 56 3.79 9.37 -26.04
N GLY A 57 4.47 9.33 -27.18
CA GLY A 57 4.09 10.09 -28.38
C GLY A 57 4.60 11.53 -28.42
N GLY A 58 5.42 11.95 -27.45
CA GLY A 58 6.07 13.27 -27.46
C GLY A 58 7.30 13.35 -28.36
N THR A 59 7.72 14.57 -28.71
CA THR A 59 9.00 14.81 -29.38
C THR A 59 10.08 15.19 -28.37
N GLU A 60 11.35 14.94 -28.71
CA GLU A 60 12.48 15.35 -27.85
C GLU A 60 12.74 16.87 -27.88
N GLU A 61 12.14 17.60 -28.82
CA GLU A 61 12.40 19.04 -29.02
C GLU A 61 11.37 19.95 -28.34
N GLU A 62 10.15 19.45 -28.10
CA GLU A 62 9.03 20.26 -27.61
C GLU A 62 8.55 19.86 -26.19
N GLY A 63 9.18 18.85 -25.57
CA GLY A 63 8.67 18.23 -24.35
C GLY A 63 7.45 17.35 -24.63
N PHE A 64 6.83 16.82 -23.57
CA PHE A 64 5.59 16.07 -23.64
C PHE A 64 4.64 16.58 -22.58
N GLU A 65 3.39 16.78 -22.99
CA GLU A 65 2.31 17.25 -22.14
C GLU A 65 1.04 16.50 -22.54
N GLY A 66 0.50 15.67 -21.64
CA GLY A 66 -0.65 14.84 -21.99
C GLY A 66 -0.92 13.68 -21.04
N TRP A 67 -1.99 12.96 -21.36
CA TRP A 67 -2.48 11.81 -20.64
C TRP A 67 -1.70 10.54 -20.97
N VAL A 68 -1.35 9.78 -19.93
CA VAL A 68 -0.71 8.47 -20.04
C VAL A 68 -1.60 7.44 -19.34
N PRO A 69 -2.12 6.42 -20.05
CA PRO A 69 -2.90 5.36 -19.46
C PRO A 69 -2.02 4.30 -18.82
N LEU A 70 -2.53 3.65 -17.78
CA LEU A 70 -1.91 2.53 -17.10
C LEU A 70 -2.99 1.59 -16.57
N THR A 71 -2.86 0.29 -16.84
CA THR A 71 -3.70 -0.72 -16.18
C THR A 71 -2.92 -1.30 -15.00
N ILE A 72 -3.52 -1.25 -13.82
CA ILE A 72 -2.93 -1.77 -12.59
C ILE A 72 -3.73 -2.97 -12.13
N MET A 73 -3.02 -4.05 -11.78
CA MET A 73 -3.62 -5.19 -11.10
C MET A 73 -3.64 -4.90 -9.60
N ASP A 74 -4.79 -4.46 -9.08
CA ASP A 74 -5.04 -4.44 -7.65
C ASP A 74 -5.76 -5.74 -7.23
N PHE A 75 -6.93 -5.67 -6.59
CA PHE A 75 -7.79 -6.84 -6.37
C PHE A 75 -8.58 -7.21 -7.64
N THR A 76 -8.78 -6.23 -8.51
CA THR A 76 -9.27 -6.37 -9.89
C THR A 76 -8.42 -5.51 -10.83
N PRO A 77 -8.29 -5.82 -12.13
CA PRO A 77 -7.63 -4.92 -13.08
C PRO A 77 -8.38 -3.58 -13.15
N VAL A 78 -7.68 -2.48 -12.87
CA VAL A 78 -8.23 -1.14 -12.90
C VAL A 78 -7.47 -0.27 -13.89
N ASN A 79 -8.20 0.43 -14.75
CA ASN A 79 -7.63 1.41 -15.67
C ASN A 79 -7.45 2.73 -14.93
N ARG A 80 -6.21 3.19 -14.86
CA ARG A 80 -5.81 4.46 -14.29
C ARG A 80 -5.16 5.31 -15.38
N SER A 81 -5.01 6.60 -15.09
CA SER A 81 -4.28 7.52 -15.94
C SER A 81 -3.59 8.58 -15.11
N PHE A 82 -2.59 9.21 -15.69
CA PHE A 82 -1.98 10.41 -15.13
C PHE A 82 -1.67 11.37 -16.25
N TYR A 83 -1.77 12.66 -15.95
CA TYR A 83 -1.30 13.73 -16.80
C TYR A 83 0.15 14.05 -16.46
N VAL A 84 0.99 14.29 -17.46
CA VAL A 84 2.41 14.59 -17.24
C VAL A 84 2.79 15.83 -18.01
N GLN A 85 3.66 16.66 -17.43
CA GLN A 85 4.26 17.82 -18.06
C GLN A 85 5.79 17.71 -17.96
N LEU A 86 6.44 17.58 -19.11
CA LEU A 86 7.89 17.37 -19.21
C LEU A 86 8.64 18.65 -19.63
N PRO A 87 9.83 18.91 -19.06
CA PRO A 87 10.76 19.90 -19.60
C PRO A 87 11.20 19.59 -21.04
N LYS A 88 11.51 20.63 -21.83
CA LYS A 88 11.86 20.49 -23.26
C LYS A 88 13.09 19.63 -23.55
N ASN A 89 14.03 19.55 -22.61
CA ASN A 89 15.28 18.82 -22.78
C ASN A 89 15.22 17.36 -22.31
N VAL A 90 14.06 16.87 -21.85
CA VAL A 90 13.89 15.50 -21.37
C VAL A 90 14.17 14.50 -22.50
N GLY A 91 14.98 13.48 -22.20
CA GLY A 91 15.34 12.44 -23.18
C GLY A 91 16.43 12.83 -24.18
N THR A 92 16.89 14.09 -24.18
CA THR A 92 18.04 14.51 -25.00
C THR A 92 19.37 14.12 -24.34
N SER A 93 20.47 14.17 -25.10
CA SER A 93 21.84 13.96 -24.55
C SER A 93 22.26 15.01 -23.50
N ARG A 94 21.52 16.12 -23.38
CA ARG A 94 21.74 17.16 -22.36
C ARG A 94 20.91 16.93 -21.10
N TRP A 95 20.02 15.93 -21.11
CA TRP A 95 19.21 15.57 -19.96
C TRP A 95 20.07 14.94 -18.88
N ARG A 96 19.84 15.34 -17.64
CA ARG A 96 20.46 14.74 -16.45
C ARG A 96 19.35 14.13 -15.58
N PRO A 97 19.68 13.20 -14.67
CA PRO A 97 18.70 12.64 -13.74
C PRO A 97 17.94 13.77 -13.03
N ALA A 98 16.64 13.87 -13.32
CA ALA A 98 15.82 14.97 -12.86
C ALA A 98 14.98 14.60 -11.63
N PRO A 99 14.63 15.58 -10.79
CA PRO A 99 13.61 15.37 -9.77
C PRO A 99 12.25 15.04 -10.37
N LEU A 100 11.42 14.38 -9.58
CA LEU A 100 10.04 14.04 -9.90
C LEU A 100 9.09 14.62 -8.85
N LEU A 101 8.10 15.41 -9.29
CA LEU A 101 7.01 15.92 -8.47
C LEU A 101 5.71 15.20 -8.82
N ILE A 102 5.08 14.61 -7.81
CA ILE A 102 3.71 14.09 -7.88
C ILE A 102 2.78 15.14 -7.26
N ALA A 103 1.82 15.65 -8.03
CA ALA A 103 0.84 16.63 -7.59
C ALA A 103 -0.57 16.03 -7.60
N LEU A 104 -1.24 16.02 -6.45
CA LEU A 104 -2.50 15.30 -6.22
C LEU A 104 -3.68 16.27 -6.04
N HIS A 105 -4.68 16.16 -6.92
CA HIS A 105 -5.84 17.07 -6.95
C HIS A 105 -6.80 16.83 -5.78
N SER A 106 -7.70 17.79 -5.55
CA SER A 106 -8.75 17.73 -4.51
C SER A 106 -9.87 16.75 -4.88
N GLN A 107 -10.76 16.42 -3.93
CA GLN A 107 -11.93 15.60 -4.20
C GLN A 107 -12.85 16.28 -5.23
N GLY A 108 -13.35 15.51 -6.20
CA GLY A 108 -14.19 15.99 -7.30
C GLY A 108 -13.45 16.74 -8.41
N ASP A 109 -12.14 16.94 -8.29
CA ASP A 109 -11.32 17.66 -9.27
C ASP A 109 -10.58 16.72 -10.24
N GLN A 110 -9.93 17.26 -11.26
CA GLN A 110 -9.23 16.49 -12.29
C GLN A 110 -7.73 16.82 -12.34
N ALA A 111 -6.93 15.85 -12.78
CA ALA A 111 -5.48 15.99 -12.86
C ALA A 111 -5.03 17.11 -13.80
N ASP A 112 -5.72 17.31 -14.92
CA ASP A 112 -5.45 18.40 -15.87
C ASP A 112 -5.89 19.77 -15.32
N SER A 113 -6.96 19.81 -14.53
CA SER A 113 -7.39 21.01 -13.80
C SER A 113 -6.37 21.43 -12.75
N MET A 114 -5.78 20.47 -12.02
CA MET A 114 -4.63 20.75 -11.15
C MET A 114 -3.40 21.22 -11.94
N ALA A 115 -3.14 20.62 -13.11
CA ALA A 115 -2.03 21.03 -13.96
C ALA A 115 -2.18 22.44 -14.54
N TYR A 116 -3.42 22.89 -14.76
CA TYR A 116 -3.72 24.22 -15.29
C TYR A 116 -3.80 25.29 -14.20
N SER A 117 -4.32 24.94 -13.02
CA SER A 117 -4.53 25.89 -11.92
C SER A 117 -3.29 26.14 -11.06
N HIS A 118 -2.18 25.41 -11.31
CA HIS A 118 -0.90 25.55 -10.63
C HIS A 118 0.26 25.74 -11.59
N ASP A 119 1.30 26.45 -11.11
CA ASP A 119 2.52 26.71 -11.86
C ASP A 119 3.55 25.56 -11.81
N TYR A 120 3.20 24.37 -11.29
CA TYR A 120 4.14 23.25 -11.16
C TYR A 120 4.74 22.80 -12.50
N GLY A 121 3.97 22.85 -13.59
CA GLY A 121 4.47 22.59 -14.94
C GLY A 121 5.47 23.66 -15.42
N THR A 122 5.14 24.93 -15.17
CA THR A 122 5.98 26.09 -15.50
C THR A 122 7.31 26.04 -14.74
N PHE A 123 7.25 25.73 -13.44
CA PHE A 123 8.43 25.52 -12.61
C PHE A 123 9.22 24.28 -13.05
N GLY A 124 8.56 23.17 -13.37
CA GLY A 124 9.22 21.97 -13.90
C GLY A 124 10.04 22.28 -15.15
N LYS A 125 9.42 22.95 -16.13
CA LYS A 125 10.06 23.38 -17.40
C LYS A 125 11.25 24.32 -17.17
N SER A 126 11.20 25.20 -16.18
CA SER A 126 12.25 26.20 -15.92
C SER A 126 13.37 25.73 -14.99
N LEU A 127 13.06 24.86 -14.02
CA LEU A 127 13.98 24.34 -13.01
C LEU A 127 14.48 22.93 -13.31
N GLY A 128 13.94 22.27 -14.35
CA GLY A 128 14.42 20.98 -14.84
C GLY A 128 13.97 19.78 -14.01
N PHE A 129 12.72 19.79 -13.53
CA PHE A 129 12.08 18.63 -12.90
C PHE A 129 10.84 18.18 -13.67
N VAL A 130 10.48 16.91 -13.52
CA VAL A 130 9.29 16.32 -14.14
C VAL A 130 8.10 16.50 -13.19
N THR A 131 6.96 16.96 -13.71
CA THR A 131 5.72 17.10 -12.93
C THR A 131 4.67 16.13 -13.45
N VAL A 132 4.06 15.40 -12.54
CA VAL A 132 3.05 14.38 -12.83
C VAL A 132 1.84 14.63 -11.96
N PHE A 133 0.68 14.54 -12.58
CA PHE A 133 -0.64 14.75 -11.99
C PHE A 133 -1.43 13.46 -12.17
N PRO A 134 -1.40 12.55 -11.18
CA PRO A 134 -2.20 11.34 -11.21
C PRO A 134 -3.70 11.67 -11.16
N GLN A 135 -4.54 10.82 -11.78
CA GLN A 135 -5.99 10.98 -11.77
C GLN A 135 -6.66 10.06 -10.74
N GLY A 136 -7.45 10.68 -9.85
CA GLY A 136 -8.32 10.00 -8.90
C GLY A 136 -9.46 9.29 -9.63
N LEU A 137 -10.01 8.25 -9.00
CA LEU A 137 -11.10 7.48 -9.58
C LEU A 137 -12.45 8.01 -9.11
N ASP A 138 -13.39 8.11 -10.04
CA ASP A 138 -14.81 8.05 -9.72
C ASP A 138 -15.18 6.56 -9.62
N ASP A 139 -15.56 6.14 -8.42
CA ASP A 139 -15.80 4.75 -8.05
C ASP A 139 -17.27 4.52 -7.67
N ALA A 140 -18.17 5.21 -8.36
CA ALA A 140 -19.61 4.99 -8.26
C ALA A 140 -20.02 3.55 -8.62
N VAL A 141 -21.01 3.01 -7.90
CA VAL A 141 -21.62 1.72 -8.25
C VAL A 141 -22.33 1.78 -9.62
N PRO A 142 -22.43 0.66 -10.36
CA PRO A 142 -23.14 0.64 -11.64
C PRO A 142 -24.59 1.13 -11.52
N GLY A 143 -24.92 2.20 -12.25
CA GLY A 143 -26.24 2.85 -12.19
C GLY A 143 -26.40 3.85 -11.02
N GLY A 144 -25.36 4.04 -10.21
CA GLY A 144 -25.23 5.14 -9.26
C GLY A 144 -24.95 6.48 -9.95
N GLY A 145 -25.09 7.57 -9.19
CA GLY A 145 -24.67 8.90 -9.64
C GLY A 145 -23.15 9.06 -9.62
N ASP A 146 -22.66 10.11 -10.28
CA ASP A 146 -21.26 10.55 -10.21
C ASP A 146 -20.91 10.94 -8.77
N LEU A 147 -19.96 10.21 -8.16
CA LEU A 147 -19.49 10.47 -6.78
C LEU A 147 -18.27 11.40 -6.76
N GLY A 148 -17.85 11.88 -7.93
CA GLY A 148 -16.62 12.63 -8.12
C GLY A 148 -15.38 11.75 -8.00
N THR A 149 -14.29 12.24 -8.56
CA THR A 149 -12.97 11.62 -8.47
C THR A 149 -12.37 11.83 -7.08
N GLY A 150 -11.67 10.83 -6.57
CA GLY A 150 -11.02 10.98 -5.26
C GLY A 150 -9.95 9.94 -4.99
N TRP A 151 -9.40 10.03 -3.78
CA TRP A 151 -8.31 9.21 -3.31
C TRP A 151 -8.69 8.45 -2.05
N ASN A 152 -8.51 7.13 -2.07
CA ASN A 152 -8.51 6.33 -0.85
C ASN A 152 -7.26 6.62 -0.02
N VAL A 153 -7.45 7.04 1.23
CA VAL A 153 -6.35 7.35 2.16
C VAL A 153 -6.14 6.26 3.21
N GLY A 154 -6.67 5.05 2.96
CA GLY A 154 -6.49 3.89 3.83
C GLY A 154 -7.50 3.76 4.96
N THR A 155 -8.55 4.60 4.98
CA THR A 155 -9.58 4.65 6.04
C THR A 155 -10.85 3.89 5.70
N ALA A 156 -10.92 3.28 4.52
CA ALA A 156 -12.16 2.67 4.06
C ALA A 156 -12.54 1.44 4.89
N GLY A 157 -13.80 1.41 5.33
CA GLY A 157 -14.36 0.44 6.28
C GLY A 157 -14.20 0.82 7.76
N ASP A 158 -13.54 1.94 8.09
CA ASP A 158 -13.41 2.41 9.47
C ASP A 158 -14.47 3.47 9.82
N ASP A 159 -15.50 3.03 10.53
CA ASP A 159 -16.62 3.86 10.99
C ASP A 159 -16.31 4.72 12.23
N GLN A 160 -15.06 4.73 12.71
CA GLN A 160 -14.62 5.61 13.81
C GLN A 160 -14.08 6.95 13.31
N THR A 161 -13.92 7.10 11.99
CA THR A 161 -13.34 8.30 11.38
C THR A 161 -14.35 9.44 11.17
N CYS A 162 -15.62 9.23 11.55
CA CYS A 162 -16.68 10.22 11.42
C CYS A 162 -17.74 10.08 12.53
N VAL A 163 -18.62 11.08 12.62
CA VAL A 163 -19.88 11.04 13.36
C VAL A 163 -20.93 10.49 12.40
N THR A 164 -21.26 9.21 12.54
CA THR A 164 -22.10 8.45 11.59
C THR A 164 -23.48 9.06 11.33
N ASP A 165 -24.03 9.79 12.30
CA ASP A 165 -25.35 10.43 12.20
C ASP A 165 -25.31 11.76 11.41
N GLU A 166 -24.12 12.30 11.15
CA GLU A 166 -23.91 13.58 10.45
C GLU A 166 -23.41 13.40 9.02
N VAL A 167 -22.97 12.19 8.65
CA VAL A 167 -22.47 11.88 7.31
C VAL A 167 -23.49 11.07 6.50
N THR A 168 -23.53 11.34 5.20
CA THR A 168 -24.12 10.44 4.21
C THR A 168 -22.99 9.85 3.38
N ALA A 169 -22.53 8.67 3.77
CA ALA A 169 -21.54 7.89 3.03
C ALA A 169 -22.23 6.94 2.06
N ASP A 170 -21.82 6.97 0.79
CA ASP A 170 -22.17 5.95 -0.19
C ASP A 170 -21.21 4.76 -0.07
N CYS A 171 -21.70 3.54 -0.33
CA CYS A 171 -20.78 2.44 -0.58
C CYS A 171 -20.28 2.48 -2.02
N TYR A 172 -19.05 2.94 -2.19
CA TYR A 172 -18.30 2.91 -3.44
C TYR A 172 -18.15 1.49 -3.99
N ALA A 173 -18.08 1.35 -5.32
CA ALA A 173 -18.07 0.06 -6.01
C ALA A 173 -16.92 -0.84 -5.54
N SER A 174 -15.70 -0.31 -5.48
CA SER A 174 -14.54 -1.07 -5.02
C SER A 174 -14.60 -1.42 -3.53
N CYS A 175 -15.32 -0.64 -2.71
CA CYS A 175 -15.55 -0.94 -1.31
C CYS A 175 -16.57 -2.06 -1.13
N TRP A 176 -17.62 -2.06 -1.95
CA TRP A 176 -18.59 -3.15 -2.00
C TRP A 176 -17.90 -4.47 -2.35
N GLU A 177 -17.11 -4.49 -3.42
CA GLU A 177 -16.39 -5.69 -3.88
C GLU A 177 -15.42 -6.26 -2.82
N GLN A 178 -14.86 -5.39 -1.98
CA GLN A 178 -13.93 -5.79 -0.92
C GLN A 178 -14.61 -6.00 0.44
N SER A 179 -15.94 -5.93 0.53
CA SER A 179 -16.69 -6.00 1.80
C SER A 179 -16.23 -4.97 2.84
N LYS A 180 -15.92 -3.75 2.38
CA LYS A 180 -15.45 -2.60 3.18
C LYS A 180 -16.40 -1.41 3.13
N CYS A 181 -17.69 -1.65 2.89
CA CYS A 181 -18.69 -0.60 3.06
C CYS A 181 -18.71 -0.16 4.53
N GLY A 182 -18.69 1.13 4.78
CA GLY A 182 -18.80 1.73 6.11
C GLY A 182 -19.57 3.04 6.04
N SER A 183 -20.24 3.40 7.13
CA SER A 183 -20.92 4.69 7.31
C SER A 183 -19.99 5.89 7.24
N CYS A 184 -18.67 5.73 7.40
CA CYS A 184 -17.70 6.83 7.25
C CYS A 184 -16.95 6.84 5.91
N ASN A 185 -17.28 5.96 4.97
CA ASN A 185 -16.63 5.93 3.67
C ASN A 185 -16.88 7.23 2.89
N TRP A 186 -15.82 7.79 2.34
CA TRP A 186 -15.85 9.07 1.63
C TRP A 186 -15.05 9.03 0.31
N SER A 187 -14.52 7.83 -0.01
CA SER A 187 -13.77 7.52 -1.23
C SER A 187 -13.88 6.03 -1.52
N GLY A 188 -13.44 5.60 -2.70
CA GLY A 188 -13.26 4.19 -3.03
C GLY A 188 -12.25 3.46 -2.13
N CYS A 189 -12.04 2.17 -2.41
CA CYS A 189 -11.21 1.22 -1.67
C CYS A 189 -10.02 0.67 -2.47
N TYR A 190 -9.72 1.23 -3.65
CA TYR A 190 -8.49 0.90 -4.39
C TYR A 190 -7.23 1.30 -3.59
N ASP A 191 -6.12 0.58 -3.79
CA ASP A 191 -4.85 0.91 -3.14
C ASP A 191 -4.15 2.06 -3.88
N GLU A 192 -4.33 3.30 -3.41
CA GLU A 192 -3.69 4.47 -4.00
C GLU A 192 -2.16 4.46 -3.86
N ARG A 193 -1.60 3.70 -2.91
CA ARG A 193 -0.14 3.55 -2.80
C ARG A 193 0.39 2.73 -3.96
N LEU A 194 -0.31 1.65 -4.32
CA LEU A 194 0.00 0.85 -5.51
C LEU A 194 -0.02 1.74 -6.75
N PHE A 195 -1.08 2.54 -6.90
CA PHE A 195 -1.20 3.42 -8.06
C PHE A 195 -0.03 4.40 -8.16
N ILE A 196 0.22 5.19 -7.12
CA ILE A 196 1.27 6.20 -7.14
C ILE A 196 2.66 5.56 -7.29
N TYR A 197 2.91 4.43 -6.63
CA TYR A 197 4.16 3.70 -6.81
C TYR A 197 4.32 3.20 -8.25
N SER A 198 3.29 2.62 -8.85
CA SER A 198 3.32 2.16 -10.25
C SER A 198 3.56 3.31 -11.24
N VAL A 199 2.97 4.49 -11.00
CA VAL A 199 3.25 5.70 -11.78
C VAL A 199 4.73 6.08 -11.68
N ILE A 200 5.29 6.17 -10.46
CA ILE A 200 6.71 6.47 -10.25
C ILE A 200 7.61 5.45 -10.96
N GLN A 201 7.30 4.15 -10.89
CA GLN A 201 8.07 3.11 -11.57
C GLN A 201 7.97 3.22 -13.10
N MET A 202 6.78 3.46 -13.64
CA MET A 202 6.57 3.63 -15.07
C MET A 202 7.40 4.80 -15.60
N ILE A 203 7.32 5.96 -14.95
CA ILE A 203 8.11 7.14 -15.31
C ILE A 203 9.60 6.86 -15.17
N SER A 204 10.03 6.25 -14.06
CA SER A 204 11.43 5.92 -13.81
C SER A 204 12.01 4.93 -14.83
N SER A 205 11.17 4.07 -15.43
CA SER A 205 11.59 3.13 -16.48
C SER A 205 11.71 3.77 -17.87
N VAL A 206 11.04 4.90 -18.10
CA VAL A 206 10.98 5.59 -19.39
C VAL A 206 11.92 6.79 -19.44
N LEU A 207 11.97 7.55 -18.35
CA LEU A 207 12.73 8.78 -18.21
C LEU A 207 13.90 8.60 -17.25
N CYS A 208 14.96 9.38 -17.46
CA CYS A 208 16.09 9.44 -16.53
C CYS A 208 15.73 10.33 -15.34
N ILE A 209 15.37 9.70 -14.22
CA ILE A 209 14.92 10.32 -12.98
C ILE A 209 15.96 10.11 -11.89
N ASP A 210 16.18 11.13 -11.06
CA ASP A 210 16.90 11.00 -9.80
C ASP A 210 15.93 10.50 -8.73
N GLN A 211 15.94 9.19 -8.47
CA GLN A 211 15.08 8.50 -7.51
C GLN A 211 15.35 8.93 -6.06
N SER A 212 16.45 9.66 -5.79
CA SER A 212 16.66 10.30 -4.49
C SER A 212 15.87 11.60 -4.34
N ARG A 213 15.28 12.14 -5.42
CA ARG A 213 14.54 13.41 -5.48
C ARG A 213 13.13 13.21 -6.02
N VAL A 214 12.37 12.36 -5.35
CA VAL A 214 10.93 12.19 -5.58
C VAL A 214 10.18 12.94 -4.49
N TYR A 215 9.17 13.71 -4.89
CA TYR A 215 8.41 14.60 -4.04
C TYR A 215 6.92 14.41 -4.26
N VAL A 216 6.12 14.76 -3.24
CA VAL A 216 4.66 14.73 -3.36
C VAL A 216 4.04 15.99 -2.75
N THR A 217 3.03 16.53 -3.42
CA THR A 217 2.20 17.64 -2.95
C THR A 217 0.75 17.33 -3.26
N GLY A 218 -0.18 17.94 -2.55
CA GLY A 218 -1.59 17.74 -2.83
C GLY A 218 -2.50 18.67 -2.03
N GLU A 219 -3.69 18.90 -2.56
CA GLU A 219 -4.71 19.79 -1.99
C GLU A 219 -5.87 18.98 -1.41
N SER A 220 -6.41 19.38 -0.25
CA SER A 220 -7.58 18.73 0.39
C SER A 220 -7.42 17.20 0.47
N ASN A 221 -8.31 16.41 -0.15
CA ASN A 221 -8.18 14.94 -0.29
C ASN A 221 -6.82 14.50 -0.86
N GLY A 222 -6.26 15.20 -1.85
CA GLY A 222 -4.92 14.94 -2.36
C GLY A 222 -3.82 15.24 -1.33
N GLY A 223 -4.04 16.23 -0.46
CA GLY A 223 -3.18 16.51 0.70
C GLY A 223 -3.27 15.42 1.78
N MET A 224 -4.46 14.86 1.99
CA MET A 224 -4.65 13.69 2.86
C MET A 224 -3.93 12.46 2.29
N LEU A 225 -4.04 12.22 0.97
CA LEU A 225 -3.30 11.16 0.30
C LEU A 225 -1.79 11.40 0.41
N ALA A 226 -1.31 12.64 0.28
CA ALA A 226 0.12 12.95 0.46
C ALA A 226 0.62 12.53 1.85
N HIS A 227 -0.15 12.81 2.92
CA HIS A 227 0.14 12.30 4.27
C HIS A 227 0.14 10.77 4.32
N TYR A 228 -0.84 10.11 3.72
CA TYR A 228 -0.92 8.64 3.71
C TYR A 228 0.26 8.01 2.96
N LEU A 229 0.67 8.56 1.82
CA LEU A 229 1.76 8.03 1.00
C LEU A 229 3.11 8.08 1.72
N VAL A 230 3.46 9.20 2.36
CA VAL A 230 4.77 9.29 3.04
C VAL A 230 4.88 8.39 4.27
N GLN A 231 3.73 8.04 4.88
CA GLN A 231 3.65 7.11 6.00
C GLN A 231 3.72 5.65 5.54
N SER A 232 3.08 5.34 4.40
CA SER A 232 2.88 3.99 3.92
C SER A 232 3.89 3.52 2.87
N LEU A 233 4.60 4.45 2.24
CA LEU A 233 5.74 4.24 1.34
C LEU A 233 6.98 4.99 1.87
N PRO A 234 7.41 4.70 3.13
CA PRO A 234 8.54 5.40 3.72
C PRO A 234 9.78 5.21 2.83
N GLY A 235 10.68 6.20 2.79
CA GLY A 235 11.87 6.12 1.94
C GLY A 235 11.63 6.30 0.43
N THR A 236 10.40 6.58 -0.01
CA THR A 236 10.11 6.92 -1.41
C THR A 236 10.23 8.43 -1.68
N PHE A 237 9.75 9.26 -0.75
CA PHE A 237 9.66 10.71 -0.95
C PHE A 237 10.67 11.46 -0.08
N ALA A 238 11.50 12.31 -0.70
CA ALA A 238 12.47 13.13 0.02
C ALA A 238 11.83 14.32 0.74
N ALA A 239 10.69 14.80 0.24
CA ALA A 239 9.91 15.86 0.85
C ALA A 239 8.42 15.81 0.43
N VAL A 240 7.56 16.37 1.27
CA VAL A 240 6.11 16.45 1.06
C VAL A 240 5.54 17.81 1.46
N VAL A 241 4.55 18.29 0.69
CA VAL A 241 3.80 19.53 0.99
C VAL A 241 2.29 19.32 0.89
N PRO A 242 1.60 18.98 1.99
CA PRO A 242 0.14 18.91 2.00
C PRO A 242 -0.47 20.31 2.17
N TRP A 243 -1.50 20.61 1.38
CA TRP A 243 -2.26 21.86 1.41
C TRP A 243 -3.66 21.59 1.94
N TYR A 244 -4.03 22.27 3.04
CA TYR A 244 -5.34 22.16 3.69
C TYR A 244 -5.89 20.72 3.73
N GLY A 245 -4.98 19.76 3.94
CA GLY A 245 -5.25 18.34 4.02
C GLY A 245 -4.65 17.81 5.31
N LEU A 246 -5.47 17.12 6.11
CA LEU A 246 -5.08 16.51 7.38
C LEU A 246 -5.52 15.04 7.43
N PRO A 247 -4.76 14.14 8.08
CA PRO A 247 -5.22 12.77 8.30
C PRO A 247 -6.53 12.74 9.10
N LEU A 248 -7.35 11.72 8.85
CA LEU A 248 -8.47 11.39 9.73
C LEU A 248 -7.95 10.92 11.10
N LEU A 249 -8.79 11.02 12.13
CA LEU A 249 -8.45 10.61 13.50
C LEU A 249 -7.91 9.18 13.52
N GLY A 250 -6.73 8.98 14.12
CA GLY A 250 -6.06 7.68 14.19
C GLY A 250 -5.18 7.33 12.99
N TYR A 251 -5.17 8.16 11.93
CA TYR A 251 -4.36 7.94 10.71
C TYR A 251 -3.17 8.89 10.58
N GLY A 252 -2.83 9.60 11.67
CA GLY A 252 -1.65 10.46 11.78
C GLY A 252 -0.44 9.76 12.41
N LEU A 253 0.72 10.40 12.31
CA LEU A 253 1.94 9.93 12.96
C LEU A 253 1.93 10.15 14.48
N GLY A 254 1.93 9.07 15.28
CA GLY A 254 2.30 9.12 16.70
C GLY A 254 1.42 8.31 17.66
N ALA A 255 2.11 7.53 18.50
CA ALA A 255 1.75 6.81 19.73
C ALA A 255 0.45 5.99 19.88
N GLU A 256 -0.63 6.21 19.13
CA GLU A 256 -1.76 5.28 19.11
C GLU A 256 -2.34 5.21 17.68
N PHE A 257 -2.23 4.00 17.08
CA PHE A 257 -2.60 3.55 15.71
C PHE A 257 -1.53 3.78 14.63
N GLU A 258 -0.52 2.89 14.66
CA GLU A 258 0.73 2.98 13.88
C GLU A 258 0.56 2.85 12.36
N LEU A 259 0.47 3.98 11.67
CA LEU A 259 0.96 4.13 10.30
C LEU A 259 2.42 4.62 10.28
N VAL A 260 3.29 4.00 11.10
CA VAL A 260 4.74 4.01 10.86
C VAL A 260 5.28 2.60 10.90
N ARG A 261 5.51 2.02 9.72
CA ARG A 261 6.11 0.69 9.61
C ARG A 261 7.63 0.72 9.80
N ASP A 262 8.27 1.82 9.41
CA ASP A 262 9.69 2.05 9.63
C ASP A 262 9.98 3.52 9.97
N ARG A 263 10.18 3.79 11.26
CA ARG A 263 10.52 5.14 11.76
C ARG A 263 11.86 5.64 11.22
N THR A 264 12.75 4.74 10.81
CA THR A 264 14.08 5.07 10.27
C THR A 264 13.96 5.67 8.87
N ASP A 265 13.02 5.18 8.09
CA ASP A 265 12.87 5.57 6.68
C ASP A 265 12.01 6.83 6.55
N CYS A 266 10.99 6.99 7.40
CA CYS A 266 10.26 8.25 7.52
C CYS A 266 11.17 9.43 7.89
N ARG A 267 12.31 9.19 8.56
CA ARG A 267 13.27 10.25 8.93
C ARG A 267 13.93 10.95 7.75
N GLN A 268 13.80 10.42 6.53
CA GLN A 268 14.36 11.04 5.32
C GLN A 268 13.39 11.99 4.62
N THR A 269 12.13 12.04 5.03
CA THR A 269 11.12 12.90 4.39
C THR A 269 11.00 14.22 5.11
N ALA A 270 11.28 15.35 4.44
CA ALA A 270 10.97 16.68 4.98
C ALA A 270 9.47 17.00 4.79
N MET A 271 8.85 17.76 5.69
CA MET A 271 7.44 18.11 5.59
C MET A 271 7.21 19.61 5.76
N LEU A 272 6.44 20.19 4.84
CA LEU A 272 5.85 21.51 4.99
C LEU A 272 4.31 21.39 4.90
N GLN A 273 3.59 21.79 5.94
CA GLN A 273 2.13 21.88 5.89
C GLN A 273 1.70 23.31 5.54
N LEU A 274 0.89 23.49 4.50
CA LEU A 274 0.18 24.76 4.23
C LEU A 274 -1.28 24.63 4.67
N HIS A 275 -1.81 25.65 5.35
CA HIS A 275 -3.16 25.56 5.90
C HIS A 275 -3.81 26.94 6.14
N GLY A 276 -5.08 27.09 5.77
CA GLY A 276 -5.87 28.29 6.04
C GLY A 276 -6.28 28.38 7.51
N ARG A 277 -6.18 29.56 8.13
CA ARG A 277 -6.52 29.75 9.55
C ARG A 277 -8.02 29.58 9.83
N GLN A 278 -8.86 29.78 8.82
CA GLN A 278 -10.32 29.72 8.90
C GLN A 278 -10.87 28.50 8.14
N ASP A 279 -10.06 27.46 7.94
CA ASP A 279 -10.53 26.21 7.37
C ASP A 279 -11.56 25.57 8.33
N GLU A 280 -12.80 25.43 7.86
CA GLU A 280 -13.90 24.80 8.62
C GLU A 280 -14.18 23.37 8.14
N ILE A 281 -13.63 22.95 6.99
CA ILE A 281 -13.79 21.59 6.46
C ILE A 281 -12.78 20.66 7.11
N MET A 282 -11.51 21.08 7.21
CA MET A 282 -10.45 20.38 7.91
C MET A 282 -9.81 21.31 8.94
N PRO A 283 -10.45 21.54 10.11
CA PRO A 283 -9.99 22.56 11.04
C PRO A 283 -8.54 22.38 11.48
N VAL A 284 -7.79 23.49 11.60
CA VAL A 284 -6.41 23.48 12.13
C VAL A 284 -6.33 22.80 13.50
N ALA A 285 -7.36 22.97 14.33
CA ALA A 285 -7.48 22.37 15.65
C ALA A 285 -7.81 20.87 15.63
N GLY A 286 -8.10 20.29 14.45
CA GLY A 286 -8.68 18.96 14.30
C GLY A 286 -10.12 18.90 14.79
N GLY A 287 -10.63 17.68 14.94
CA GLY A 287 -12.00 17.43 15.37
C GLY A 287 -12.96 17.26 14.19
N VAL A 288 -14.26 17.35 14.49
CA VAL A 288 -15.34 17.13 13.53
C VAL A 288 -15.34 18.27 12.50
N SER A 289 -15.45 17.91 11.22
CA SER A 289 -15.61 18.86 10.13
C SER A 289 -16.89 19.66 10.29
N GLY A 290 -16.82 20.94 9.95
CA GLY A 290 -17.95 21.85 9.87
C GLY A 290 -18.33 22.17 8.43
N GLY A 291 -19.13 23.22 8.25
CA GLY A 291 -19.49 23.73 6.93
C GLY A 291 -20.41 22.81 6.13
N PHE A 292 -20.16 22.70 4.82
CA PHE A 292 -21.01 21.95 3.88
C PHE A 292 -20.70 20.44 3.83
N GLN A 293 -19.66 19.97 4.50
CA GLN A 293 -19.30 18.55 4.62
C GLN A 293 -19.06 18.18 6.10
N PRO A 294 -20.10 18.21 6.95
CA PRO A 294 -19.96 17.93 8.37
C PRO A 294 -19.74 16.44 8.66
N GLY A 295 -19.17 16.15 9.81
CA GLY A 295 -19.17 14.80 10.40
C GLY A 295 -17.85 14.03 10.33
N TRP A 296 -16.90 14.31 9.44
CA TRP A 296 -15.60 13.62 9.45
C TRP A 296 -14.67 14.15 10.54
N ILE A 297 -13.89 13.28 11.18
CA ILE A 297 -13.07 13.66 12.34
C ILE A 297 -11.59 13.67 11.94
N TYR A 298 -10.95 14.83 12.02
CA TYR A 298 -9.56 15.04 11.61
C TYR A 298 -8.58 15.12 12.79
N GLU A 299 -7.35 14.69 12.56
CA GLU A 299 -6.24 14.91 13.48
C GLU A 299 -5.89 16.40 13.58
N PRO A 300 -5.62 16.93 14.79
CA PRO A 300 -5.13 18.29 14.95
C PRO A 300 -3.79 18.51 14.23
N LEU A 301 -3.66 19.59 13.46
CA LEU A 301 -2.45 19.89 12.68
C LEU A 301 -1.20 19.95 13.56
N ASN A 302 -1.32 20.51 14.77
CA ASN A 302 -0.22 20.55 15.74
C ASN A 302 0.23 19.13 16.14
N LYS A 303 -0.68 18.19 16.35
CA LYS A 303 -0.36 16.80 16.70
C LYS A 303 0.32 16.09 15.53
N VAL A 304 -0.20 16.26 14.30
CA VAL A 304 0.42 15.70 13.08
C VAL A 304 1.86 16.19 12.94
N GLN A 305 2.08 17.51 13.04
CA GLN A 305 3.41 18.10 12.92
C GLN A 305 4.36 17.72 14.07
N GLN A 306 3.85 17.58 15.30
CA GLN A 306 4.63 17.10 16.44
C GLN A 306 5.08 15.64 16.25
N GLY A 307 4.22 14.79 15.68
CA GLY A 307 4.58 13.42 15.31
C GLY A 307 5.77 13.37 14.37
N TRP A 308 5.72 14.17 13.29
CA TRP A 308 6.85 14.32 12.38
C TRP A 308 8.10 14.90 13.06
N ALA A 309 7.95 15.97 13.84
CA ALA A 309 9.06 16.55 14.60
C ALA A 309 9.74 15.51 15.52
N ALA A 310 8.95 14.65 16.18
CA ALA A 310 9.45 13.57 17.01
C ALA A 310 10.22 12.50 16.20
N VAL A 311 9.71 12.11 15.02
CA VAL A 311 10.42 11.18 14.11
C VAL A 311 11.80 11.72 13.77
N HIS A 312 11.91 13.00 13.43
CA HIS A 312 13.18 13.66 13.09
C HIS A 312 14.03 14.08 14.30
N ASN A 313 13.53 13.89 15.52
CA ASN A 313 14.13 14.35 16.76
C ASN A 313 14.48 15.84 16.70
N CYS A 314 13.48 16.64 16.36
CA CYS A 314 13.50 18.11 16.41
C CYS A 314 13.15 18.61 17.83
N ASP A 315 13.19 19.93 18.01
CA ASP A 315 12.61 20.60 19.16
C ASP A 315 11.12 20.25 19.30
N THR A 316 10.58 20.34 20.51
CA THR A 316 9.18 19.98 20.81
C THR A 316 8.18 21.09 20.51
N VAL A 317 8.66 22.32 20.28
CA VAL A 317 7.84 23.51 20.05
C VAL A 317 8.27 24.18 18.76
N ALA A 318 7.31 24.46 17.88
CA ALA A 318 7.56 25.22 16.66
C ALA A 318 7.79 26.70 16.98
N SER A 319 8.82 27.28 16.36
CA SER A 319 9.18 28.70 16.47
C SER A 319 8.90 29.43 15.15
N PRO A 320 8.58 30.74 15.16
CA PRO A 320 8.45 31.53 13.94
C PRO A 320 9.70 31.43 13.08
N THR A 321 9.52 31.31 11.76
CA THR A 321 10.62 31.30 10.80
C THR A 321 10.32 32.26 9.66
N HIS A 322 11.33 33.03 9.26
CA HIS A 322 11.18 33.96 8.15
C HIS A 322 11.25 33.27 6.80
N THR A 323 10.38 33.69 5.89
CA THR A 323 10.35 33.23 4.49
C THR A 323 10.26 34.42 3.52
N TYR A 324 10.45 34.14 2.23
CA TYR A 324 10.31 35.16 1.18
C TYR A 324 8.87 35.67 1.01
N TRP A 325 7.89 34.92 1.54
CA TRP A 325 6.46 35.16 1.36
C TRP A 325 5.76 35.71 2.61
N ASP A 326 6.50 36.00 3.69
CA ASP A 326 5.93 36.50 4.95
C ASP A 326 5.08 37.77 4.73
N GLY A 327 3.92 37.83 5.39
CA GLY A 327 2.97 38.94 5.33
C GLY A 327 2.03 38.84 4.13
N GLY A 328 1.89 39.95 3.39
CA GLY A 328 0.92 40.04 2.28
C GLY A 328 -0.53 40.17 2.76
N GLU A 329 -1.45 40.19 1.81
CA GLU A 329 -2.89 40.42 2.07
C GLU A 329 -3.53 39.34 2.96
N LYS A 330 -2.96 38.13 2.93
CA LYS A 330 -3.44 36.96 3.67
C LYS A 330 -2.61 36.69 4.94
N ASN A 331 -1.79 37.65 5.40
CA ASN A 331 -0.96 37.52 6.60
C ASN A 331 -0.21 36.18 6.68
N PHE A 332 0.49 35.81 5.60
CA PHE A 332 1.23 34.56 5.49
C PHE A 332 2.35 34.51 6.55
N ALA A 333 2.41 33.42 7.33
CA ALA A 333 3.42 33.26 8.37
C ALA A 333 3.78 31.80 8.56
N CYS A 334 5.06 31.51 8.74
CA CYS A 334 5.56 30.16 8.90
C CYS A 334 6.24 29.91 10.25
N PHE A 335 6.22 28.65 10.66
CA PHE A 335 6.79 28.15 11.90
C PHE A 335 7.55 26.85 11.61
N ASP A 336 8.63 26.61 12.33
CA ASP A 336 9.55 25.50 12.11
C ASP A 336 9.90 24.84 13.44
N TYR A 337 9.90 23.51 13.48
CA TYR A 337 10.51 22.75 14.56
C TYR A 337 12.02 22.72 14.30
N LYS A 338 12.79 23.48 15.08
CA LYS A 338 14.24 23.62 14.89
C LYS A 338 14.98 22.40 15.47
N GLY A 339 16.29 22.33 15.29
CA GLY A 339 17.13 21.31 15.93
C GLY A 339 16.98 19.87 15.42
N CYS A 340 16.29 19.64 14.30
CA CYS A 340 16.07 18.29 13.74
C CYS A 340 17.39 17.56 13.41
N THR A 341 17.67 16.47 14.12
CA THR A 341 18.90 15.67 13.91
C THR A 341 18.95 14.94 12.56
N SER A 342 17.80 14.77 11.89
CA SER A 342 17.72 14.19 10.55
C SER A 342 18.24 15.10 9.44
N GLY A 343 18.45 16.40 9.71
CA GLY A 343 18.71 17.41 8.68
C GLY A 343 17.49 17.74 7.81
N ARG A 344 16.32 17.16 8.09
CA ARG A 344 15.04 17.46 7.42
C ARG A 344 14.26 18.48 8.22
N ARG A 345 13.62 19.43 7.52
CA ARG A 345 12.80 20.46 8.19
C ARG A 345 11.36 20.00 8.33
N ILE A 346 10.77 20.36 9.46
CA ILE A 346 9.36 20.15 9.75
C ILE A 346 8.74 21.52 9.99
N MET A 347 8.03 21.99 8.97
CA MET A 347 7.58 23.35 8.84
C MET A 347 6.07 23.39 8.64
N ARG A 348 5.44 24.46 9.09
CA ARG A 348 4.04 24.75 8.81
C ARG A 348 3.87 26.23 8.50
N CYS A 349 2.98 26.56 7.58
CA CYS A 349 2.62 27.93 7.28
C CYS A 349 1.11 28.11 7.29
N PHE A 350 0.73 29.30 7.74
CA PHE A 350 -0.66 29.71 7.86
C PHE A 350 -0.92 31.00 7.09
N TYR A 351 -2.15 31.14 6.62
CA TYR A 351 -2.66 32.33 5.97
C TYR A 351 -4.14 32.53 6.30
N ASP A 352 -4.65 33.74 6.10
CA ASP A 352 -6.04 34.10 6.36
C ASP A 352 -6.92 33.62 5.20
N GLY A 353 -7.48 32.44 5.34
CA GLY A 353 -8.36 31.84 4.35
C GLY A 353 -9.05 30.59 4.89
N GLY A 354 -10.13 30.21 4.21
CA GLY A 354 -10.86 28.96 4.43
C GLY A 354 -10.29 27.78 3.64
N HIS A 355 -11.07 26.70 3.57
CA HIS A 355 -10.71 25.52 2.78
C HIS A 355 -10.66 25.88 1.28
N GLY A 356 -9.58 25.48 0.59
CA GLY A 356 -9.38 25.79 -0.83
C GLY A 356 -8.85 27.21 -1.12
N ASP A 357 -8.79 28.10 -0.13
CA ASP A 357 -8.16 29.41 -0.30
C ASP A 357 -6.65 29.29 -0.48
N ARG A 358 -6.04 30.25 -1.17
CA ARG A 358 -4.58 30.33 -1.36
C ARG A 358 -3.99 31.57 -0.66
N PRO A 359 -2.75 31.52 -0.15
CA PRO A 359 -2.09 32.62 0.56
C PRO A 359 -1.75 33.86 -0.31
N GLY A 360 -2.02 33.83 -1.61
CA GLY A 360 -1.77 34.92 -2.57
C GLY A 360 -1.33 34.39 -3.94
N GLU A 361 -1.33 35.25 -4.98
CA GLU A 361 -0.98 34.85 -6.35
C GLU A 361 0.43 34.21 -6.43
N GLY A 362 0.47 32.93 -6.77
CA GLY A 362 1.68 32.14 -6.99
C GLY A 362 2.55 31.85 -5.75
N ALA A 363 2.31 32.52 -4.61
CA ALA A 363 3.13 32.37 -3.40
C ALA A 363 3.17 30.93 -2.89
N ALA A 364 2.03 30.25 -2.97
CA ALA A 364 1.85 28.90 -2.47
C ALA A 364 2.60 27.85 -3.33
N ASP A 365 2.56 27.99 -4.65
CA ASP A 365 3.32 27.13 -5.56
C ASP A 365 4.82 27.38 -5.43
N GLN A 366 5.21 28.65 -5.30
CA GLN A 366 6.61 29.05 -5.14
C GLN A 366 7.21 28.48 -3.85
N ILE A 367 6.54 28.61 -2.70
CA ILE A 367 7.05 28.03 -1.44
C ILE A 367 7.05 26.50 -1.49
N THR A 368 6.06 25.88 -2.14
CA THR A 368 5.98 24.43 -2.32
C THR A 368 7.20 23.92 -3.09
N VAL A 369 7.47 24.48 -4.27
CA VAL A 369 8.63 24.11 -5.09
C VAL A 369 9.94 24.45 -4.37
N TRP A 370 10.02 25.62 -3.75
CA TRP A 370 11.19 26.03 -2.97
C TRP A 370 11.50 25.05 -1.85
N PHE A 371 10.49 24.57 -1.12
CA PHE A 371 10.69 23.62 -0.03
C PHE A 371 11.08 22.25 -0.54
N LEU A 372 10.34 21.72 -1.52
CA LEU A 372 10.54 20.36 -2.04
C LEU A 372 11.94 20.16 -2.61
N LEU A 373 12.42 21.10 -3.43
CA LEU A 373 13.69 20.93 -4.17
C LEU A 373 14.96 20.97 -3.30
N GLN A 374 14.86 21.14 -1.98
CA GLN A 374 16.03 21.24 -1.09
C GLN A 374 16.61 19.88 -0.67
N TYR A 375 15.89 18.78 -0.88
CA TYR A 375 16.16 17.51 -0.21
C TYR A 375 16.46 16.35 -1.17
N ARG A 376 17.38 15.44 -0.79
CA ARG A 376 17.52 14.11 -1.42
C ARG A 376 17.43 13.02 -0.37
N LEU A 377 17.05 11.79 -0.72
CA LEU A 377 17.17 10.63 0.16
C LEU A 377 18.65 10.23 0.36
N ASP A 378 19.02 9.77 1.56
CA ASP A 378 20.41 9.45 1.92
C ASP A 378 20.87 8.10 1.34
N ALA A 379 22.11 8.02 0.84
CA ALA A 379 22.65 6.89 0.05
C ALA A 379 22.62 5.52 0.75
N SER A 380 22.65 5.47 2.08
CA SER A 380 22.60 4.23 2.87
C SER A 380 21.22 3.55 2.85
N HIS A 381 20.23 4.18 2.24
CA HIS A 381 18.86 3.72 2.25
C HIS A 381 18.56 2.93 0.97
N ALA A 382 18.39 1.62 1.09
CA ALA A 382 17.93 0.79 -0.03
C ALA A 382 16.50 1.25 -0.39
N GLY A 383 16.28 1.68 -1.64
CA GLY A 383 14.94 2.12 -2.07
C GLY A 383 13.89 1.07 -1.74
N VAL A 384 12.71 1.50 -1.30
CA VAL A 384 11.63 0.57 -0.94
C VAL A 384 11.07 -0.08 -2.19
N ALA A 385 11.18 -1.41 -2.27
CA ALA A 385 10.38 -2.18 -3.20
C ALA A 385 8.94 -2.20 -2.67
N TYR A 386 7.98 -1.78 -3.50
CA TYR A 386 6.57 -1.99 -3.18
C TYR A 386 6.31 -3.49 -3.03
N THR A 387 6.23 -3.95 -1.80
CA THR A 387 5.63 -5.23 -1.45
C THR A 387 4.15 -4.99 -1.32
N ARG A 388 3.33 -5.70 -2.10
CA ARG A 388 1.87 -5.73 -1.92
C ARG A 388 1.61 -6.22 -0.51
N HIS A 389 1.38 -5.28 0.38
CA HIS A 389 0.96 -5.58 1.73
C HIS A 389 -0.54 -5.76 1.65
N LEU A 390 -0.98 -7.03 1.60
CA LEU A 390 -2.33 -7.37 2.04
C LEU A 390 -2.52 -6.64 3.37
N ALA A 391 -3.35 -5.60 3.35
CA ALA A 391 -3.73 -4.90 4.55
C ALA A 391 -4.27 -5.96 5.50
N LEU A 392 -3.57 -6.10 6.62
CA LEU A 392 -4.06 -6.71 7.83
C LEU A 392 -5.36 -6.00 8.18
N ALA A 393 -6.49 -6.53 7.71
CA ALA A 393 -7.79 -6.27 8.29
C ALA A 393 -7.98 -7.08 9.59
N ASN A 394 -6.90 -7.44 10.32
CA ASN A 394 -7.04 -8.32 11.49
C ASN A 394 -6.05 -8.11 12.65
N ASP A 395 -5.14 -7.12 12.63
CA ASP A 395 -4.22 -6.93 13.77
C ASP A 395 -4.39 -5.62 14.55
N ASP A 396 -5.07 -4.59 14.03
CA ASP A 396 -5.25 -3.31 14.76
C ASP A 396 -6.69 -3.05 15.27
N GLU A 397 -7.74 -3.60 14.64
CA GLU A 397 -9.12 -3.51 15.18
C GLU A 397 -9.29 -4.21 16.54
N VAL A 398 -8.37 -5.11 16.91
CA VAL A 398 -8.43 -5.89 18.15
C VAL A 398 -7.90 -5.12 19.36
N ARG A 399 -7.10 -4.05 19.20
CA ARG A 399 -6.52 -3.35 20.37
C ARG A 399 -7.42 -2.29 20.99
N GLN A 400 -8.24 -1.56 20.22
CA GLN A 400 -9.13 -0.52 20.77
C GLN A 400 -10.48 -1.02 21.31
N SER A 401 -10.92 -2.20 20.86
CA SER A 401 -12.19 -2.81 21.32
C SER A 401 -12.11 -3.39 22.75
N THR A 402 -10.91 -3.50 23.33
CA THR A 402 -10.66 -4.21 24.60
C THR A 402 -11.22 -3.55 25.86
N ALA A 403 -11.70 -2.29 25.80
CA ALA A 403 -12.32 -1.64 26.96
C ALA A 403 -13.86 -1.75 27.02
N PHE A 404 -14.55 -2.10 25.91
CA PHE A 404 -16.02 -1.93 25.85
C PHE A 404 -16.83 -3.13 25.31
N HIS A 405 -16.23 -4.27 24.98
CA HIS A 405 -16.95 -5.42 24.41
C HIS A 405 -17.04 -6.68 25.31
N THR A 406 -17.34 -6.50 26.61
CA THR A 406 -17.62 -7.61 27.55
C THR A 406 -19.04 -8.19 27.49
N ARG A 407 -19.88 -7.85 26.50
CA ARG A 407 -21.25 -8.40 26.38
C ARG A 407 -21.59 -9.15 25.08
N SER A 408 -20.79 -9.01 24.02
CA SER A 408 -21.03 -9.65 22.71
C SER A 408 -20.28 -10.97 22.51
N GLN A 409 -19.22 -11.24 23.30
CA GLN A 409 -18.46 -12.51 23.26
C GLN A 409 -19.24 -13.74 23.76
N HIS A 410 -20.41 -13.57 24.36
CA HIS A 410 -21.27 -14.70 24.77
C HIS A 410 -22.13 -15.29 23.65
N ARG A 411 -22.28 -14.67 22.47
CA ARG A 411 -23.10 -15.23 21.37
C ARG A 411 -22.31 -16.02 20.32
N LEU A 412 -21.05 -15.65 20.01
CA LEU A 412 -20.23 -16.38 19.03
C LEU A 412 -19.62 -17.67 19.58
N ALA A 413 -19.25 -17.69 20.87
CA ALA A 413 -18.81 -18.90 21.57
C ALA A 413 -19.94 -19.93 21.74
N VAL A 414 -21.21 -19.51 21.66
CA VAL A 414 -22.38 -20.39 21.68
C VAL A 414 -22.65 -20.98 20.29
N LEU A 415 -22.42 -20.23 19.20
CA LEU A 415 -22.59 -20.73 17.82
C LEU A 415 -21.51 -21.74 17.40
N LEU A 416 -20.23 -21.51 17.73
CA LEU A 416 -19.15 -22.47 17.45
C LEU A 416 -19.16 -23.70 18.36
N LYS A 417 -19.61 -23.59 19.62
CA LYS A 417 -19.93 -24.77 20.46
C LYS A 417 -21.14 -25.55 19.92
N MET A 418 -22.11 -24.90 19.28
CA MET A 418 -23.30 -25.58 18.76
C MET A 418 -23.07 -26.34 17.44
N HIS A 419 -22.08 -25.97 16.62
CA HIS A 419 -21.73 -26.73 15.41
C HIS A 419 -20.79 -27.90 15.66
N PHE A 420 -19.87 -27.82 16.63
CA PHE A 420 -19.04 -28.97 17.00
C PHE A 420 -19.75 -30.02 17.85
N ALA A 421 -20.88 -29.68 18.49
CA ALA A 421 -21.61 -30.61 19.36
C ALA A 421 -22.70 -31.45 18.66
N ARG A 422 -23.00 -31.21 17.37
CA ARG A 422 -24.17 -31.85 16.70
C ARG A 422 -23.90 -33.07 15.82
N HIS A 423 -22.66 -33.52 15.65
CA HIS A 423 -22.36 -34.73 14.87
C HIS A 423 -21.34 -35.68 15.52
N CYS A 424 -21.41 -35.84 16.84
CA CYS A 424 -21.00 -37.11 17.43
C CYS A 424 -22.16 -38.10 17.30
N PHE A 425 -21.86 -39.27 16.73
CA PHE A 425 -22.72 -40.42 16.40
C PHE A 425 -23.49 -40.32 15.06
N ILE A 426 -22.96 -40.99 14.03
CA ILE A 426 -23.47 -42.28 13.51
C ILE A 426 -22.45 -42.84 12.52
N GLU A 427 -22.13 -44.12 12.70
CA GLU A 427 -21.44 -45.03 11.78
C GLU A 427 -22.14 -45.06 10.41
N ASP A 428 -21.42 -44.86 9.30
CA ASP A 428 -21.34 -45.88 8.24
C ASP A 428 -20.38 -45.51 7.09
N GLY A 429 -19.47 -46.45 6.80
CA GLY A 429 -18.90 -46.79 5.50
C GLY A 429 -18.46 -45.71 4.50
N ARG A 430 -17.18 -45.31 4.56
CA ARG A 430 -16.12 -45.61 3.56
C ARG A 430 -14.90 -44.68 3.69
N ASP A 431 -13.98 -45.02 4.58
CA ASP A 431 -12.66 -44.38 4.69
C ASP A 431 -11.66 -44.99 3.71
N ARG A 432 -10.91 -44.15 2.99
CA ARG A 432 -9.73 -44.57 2.20
C ARG A 432 -8.47 -44.38 3.04
N THR A 433 -7.99 -45.47 3.62
CA THR A 433 -6.70 -45.54 4.30
C THR A 433 -5.56 -45.76 3.30
N GLN A 434 -4.48 -44.98 3.38
CA GLN A 434 -3.17 -45.40 2.85
C GLN A 434 -2.20 -45.62 4.02
N GLN A 435 -1.59 -46.82 4.07
CA GLN A 435 -0.56 -47.18 5.04
C GLN A 435 0.83 -46.94 4.45
N ASN A 436 1.75 -46.42 5.26
CA ASN A 436 3.18 -46.44 4.94
C ASN A 436 3.88 -47.66 5.58
N ALA A 437 5.09 -47.97 5.11
CA ALA A 437 5.85 -49.18 5.45
C ALA A 437 6.30 -49.31 6.93
N LYS A 438 5.88 -48.40 7.82
CA LYS A 438 6.18 -48.45 9.26
C LYS A 438 4.93 -48.53 10.15
N GLY A 439 3.75 -48.78 9.58
CA GLY A 439 2.52 -49.03 10.35
C GLY A 439 1.88 -47.80 10.98
N GLN A 440 2.21 -46.59 10.53
CA GLN A 440 1.53 -45.36 10.98
C GLN A 440 0.25 -45.12 10.16
N GLN A 441 -0.86 -44.79 10.85
CA GLN A 441 -2.13 -44.38 10.24
C GLN A 441 -2.19 -42.86 10.08
N LEU A 442 -2.30 -42.39 8.83
CA LEU A 442 -2.65 -41.01 8.50
C LEU A 442 -4.18 -40.91 8.37
N TRP A 443 -4.81 -40.07 9.18
CA TRP A 443 -6.26 -39.83 9.12
C TRP A 443 -6.50 -38.56 8.29
N ILE A 444 -7.12 -38.70 7.12
CA ILE A 444 -7.57 -37.59 6.28
C ILE A 444 -9.07 -37.45 6.51
N VAL A 445 -9.52 -36.34 7.10
CA VAL A 445 -10.94 -36.07 7.35
C VAL A 445 -11.43 -35.08 6.30
N SER A 446 -12.48 -35.43 5.56
CA SER A 446 -13.12 -34.55 4.55
C SER A 446 -14.42 -33.98 5.13
N LEU A 447 -14.51 -32.66 5.30
CA LEU A 447 -15.76 -31.98 5.69
C LEU A 447 -16.48 -31.41 4.44
N PRO A 448 -17.82 -31.55 4.32
CA PRO A 448 -18.59 -30.86 3.30
C PRO A 448 -18.88 -29.42 3.78
N VAL A 449 -18.42 -28.43 3.02
CA VAL A 449 -18.86 -27.04 3.16
C VAL A 449 -19.95 -26.79 2.11
N ASN A 450 -21.11 -26.29 2.55
CA ASN A 450 -22.18 -25.83 1.68
C ASN A 450 -21.70 -24.60 0.91
N GLY A 451 -21.88 -24.64 -0.41
CA GLY A 451 -21.32 -23.66 -1.33
C GLY A 451 -21.98 -22.30 -1.24
N ASP A 452 -21.14 -21.27 -1.28
CA ASP A 452 -21.37 -20.06 -2.06
C ASP A 452 -20.04 -19.72 -2.78
N ALA A 453 -20.19 -19.36 -4.06
CA ALA A 453 -19.25 -19.38 -5.17
C ALA A 453 -17.79 -18.93 -4.91
N VAL A 454 -16.82 -19.77 -5.34
CA VAL A 454 -15.41 -19.40 -5.54
C VAL A 454 -15.16 -19.20 -7.03
N LEU A 455 -14.70 -17.99 -7.40
CA LEU A 455 -14.31 -17.63 -8.77
C LEU A 455 -13.12 -18.48 -9.25
N ALA A 456 -13.35 -19.20 -10.35
CA ALA A 456 -12.34 -19.97 -11.06
C ALA A 456 -11.43 -19.05 -11.89
N GLY A 457 -10.10 -19.12 -11.68
CA GLY A 457 -9.16 -18.57 -12.67
C GLY A 457 -7.82 -18.02 -12.20
N SER A 458 -7.06 -18.74 -11.37
CA SER A 458 -5.58 -18.72 -11.36
C SER A 458 -5.07 -19.67 -10.28
N THR A 459 -3.96 -20.37 -10.52
CA THR A 459 -3.24 -21.09 -9.46
C THR A 459 -2.80 -20.08 -8.40
N PRO A 460 -3.16 -20.26 -7.11
CA PRO A 460 -2.71 -19.37 -6.04
C PRO A 460 -1.18 -19.30 -6.02
N SER A 461 -0.62 -18.09 -5.93
CA SER A 461 0.81 -17.91 -5.72
C SER A 461 1.19 -18.46 -4.34
N THR A 462 2.43 -18.93 -4.15
CA THR A 462 2.92 -19.43 -2.84
C THR A 462 2.63 -18.44 -1.70
N ASP A 463 2.64 -17.15 -1.98
CA ASP A 463 2.40 -16.06 -1.02
C ASP A 463 0.94 -15.95 -0.54
N SER A 464 0.01 -16.60 -1.24
CA SER A 464 -1.42 -16.69 -0.85
C SER A 464 -1.75 -17.97 -0.08
N ILE A 465 -0.78 -18.88 0.09
CA ILE A 465 -0.96 -20.12 0.83
C ILE A 465 -0.68 -19.85 2.32
N VAL A 466 -1.63 -20.25 3.18
CA VAL A 466 -1.55 -20.10 4.63
C VAL A 466 -1.61 -21.47 5.29
N SER A 467 -0.86 -21.63 6.37
CA SER A 467 -0.90 -22.81 7.24
C SER A 467 -1.42 -22.46 8.62
N TYR A 468 -2.51 -23.09 9.04
CA TYR A 468 -3.00 -22.98 10.40
C TYR A 468 -2.46 -24.14 11.24
N VAL A 469 -1.92 -23.82 12.42
CA VAL A 469 -1.35 -24.80 13.33
C VAL A 469 -1.93 -24.64 14.72
N SER A 470 -2.35 -25.76 15.30
CA SER A 470 -2.77 -25.87 16.69
C SER A 470 -2.10 -27.09 17.31
N PHE A 471 -1.54 -26.99 18.52
CA PHE A 471 -0.86 -28.13 19.13
C PHE A 471 -0.88 -28.11 20.65
N ARG A 472 -0.65 -29.28 21.23
CA ARG A 472 -0.31 -29.44 22.64
C ARG A 472 0.74 -30.53 22.77
N ILE A 473 1.95 -30.11 23.14
CA ILE A 473 3.11 -31.00 23.26
C ILE A 473 3.59 -31.06 24.71
N SER A 474 3.90 -32.27 25.16
CA SER A 474 4.58 -32.58 26.41
C SER A 474 5.97 -33.13 26.14
N PHE A 475 6.84 -33.00 27.13
CA PHE A 475 8.19 -33.57 27.14
C PHE A 475 8.34 -34.41 28.40
N ARG A 476 8.68 -35.71 28.26
CA ARG A 476 8.90 -36.64 29.38
C ARG A 476 7.84 -36.54 30.50
N THR A 477 6.57 -36.47 30.11
CA THR A 477 5.35 -36.34 30.94
C THR A 477 4.97 -34.94 31.44
N GLU A 478 5.81 -33.92 31.26
CA GLU A 478 5.49 -32.54 31.63
C GLU A 478 4.93 -31.74 30.45
N ALA A 479 3.97 -30.85 30.71
CA ALA A 479 3.44 -29.97 29.67
C ALA A 479 4.53 -28.99 29.21
N MET A 480 4.96 -29.10 27.96
CA MET A 480 6.07 -28.31 27.43
C MET A 480 5.59 -26.99 26.81
N CYS A 481 4.63 -27.08 25.89
CA CYS A 481 4.04 -25.92 25.22
C CYS A 481 2.75 -26.29 24.50
N TRP A 482 1.88 -25.31 24.31
CA TRP A 482 0.64 -25.46 23.57
C TRP A 482 0.35 -24.17 22.80
N GLU A 483 -0.35 -24.32 21.68
CA GLU A 483 -0.78 -23.24 20.80
C GLU A 483 -2.24 -23.53 20.42
N PRO A 484 -3.23 -22.72 20.87
CA PRO A 484 -4.63 -22.93 20.52
C PRO A 484 -4.88 -22.85 19.01
N GLY A 485 -4.12 -22.01 18.30
CA GLY A 485 -4.31 -21.80 16.87
C GLY A 485 -3.52 -20.60 16.35
N ARG A 486 -2.60 -20.84 15.43
CA ARG A 486 -1.75 -19.81 14.83
C ARG A 486 -1.62 -19.98 13.34
N LEU A 487 -1.67 -18.86 12.62
CA LEU A 487 -1.44 -18.81 11.17
C LEU A 487 0.04 -18.57 10.86
N PHE A 488 0.50 -19.25 9.82
CA PHE A 488 1.82 -19.11 9.23
C PHE A 488 1.67 -18.80 7.74
N TYR A 489 2.52 -17.91 7.25
CA TYR A 489 2.50 -17.38 5.90
C TYR A 489 3.82 -17.71 5.19
N SER A 490 3.85 -17.46 3.87
CA SER A 490 5.07 -17.57 3.08
C SER A 490 6.16 -16.65 3.62
N ASN A 491 7.28 -17.21 4.11
CA ASN A 491 8.40 -16.47 4.66
C ASN A 491 9.63 -17.37 4.85
N ILE A 492 10.84 -16.79 4.92
CA ILE A 492 12.05 -17.50 5.36
C ILE A 492 12.36 -17.04 6.79
N PRO A 493 12.28 -17.93 7.81
CA PRO A 493 12.53 -17.54 9.20
C PRO A 493 13.93 -16.91 9.40
N ARG A 494 13.99 -15.64 9.82
CA ARG A 494 15.25 -14.94 10.10
C ARG A 494 15.91 -15.47 11.37
N GLY A 495 17.25 -15.59 11.35
CA GLY A 495 18.03 -16.03 12.52
C GLY A 495 17.70 -17.45 12.97
N LEU A 496 17.37 -18.32 12.01
CA LEU A 496 17.21 -19.76 12.24
C LEU A 496 18.59 -20.42 12.27
N ASP A 497 18.78 -21.35 13.18
CA ASP A 497 20.00 -22.15 13.23
C ASP A 497 20.14 -22.99 11.94
N VAL A 498 21.33 -23.00 11.35
CA VAL A 498 21.62 -23.73 10.10
C VAL A 498 21.23 -25.20 10.22
N SER A 499 21.52 -25.79 11.38
CA SER A 499 21.23 -27.20 11.64
C SER A 499 19.71 -27.48 11.70
N ILE A 500 18.90 -26.54 12.19
CA ILE A 500 17.42 -26.65 12.17
C ILE A 500 16.88 -26.47 10.75
N ASN A 501 17.48 -25.56 9.98
CA ASN A 501 17.13 -25.38 8.58
C ASN A 501 17.36 -26.68 7.78
N GLU A 502 18.49 -27.35 8.00
CA GLU A 502 18.88 -28.62 7.36
C GLU A 502 18.00 -29.82 7.74
N MET A 503 17.26 -29.77 8.85
CA MET A 503 16.35 -30.86 9.24
C MET A 503 15.12 -30.96 8.32
N LEU A 504 14.63 -29.84 7.79
CA LEU A 504 13.39 -29.78 7.01
C LEU A 504 13.67 -29.19 5.63
N GLN A 505 14.15 -30.03 4.72
CA GLN A 505 14.59 -29.62 3.38
C GLN A 505 13.50 -29.86 2.33
N PRO A 506 13.17 -28.86 1.49
CA PRO A 506 12.30 -29.10 0.34
C PRO A 506 13.01 -30.00 -0.69
N ILE A 507 12.24 -30.72 -1.51
CA ILE A 507 12.82 -31.49 -2.62
C ILE A 507 13.37 -30.52 -3.66
N PHE A 508 14.64 -30.71 -4.07
CA PHE A 508 15.27 -29.92 -5.14
C PHE A 508 14.44 -30.00 -6.43
N SER A 509 13.90 -28.86 -6.85
CA SER A 509 13.29 -28.67 -8.16
C SER A 509 13.62 -27.27 -8.68
N HIS A 510 13.43 -27.01 -9.97
CA HIS A 510 13.75 -25.73 -10.63
C HIS A 510 13.01 -24.50 -10.07
N ILE A 511 12.13 -24.68 -9.08
CA ILE A 511 11.34 -23.63 -8.45
C ILE A 511 11.67 -23.63 -6.95
N ASN A 512 11.99 -22.46 -6.41
CA ASN A 512 12.26 -22.28 -4.99
C ASN A 512 11.00 -22.59 -4.15
N ARG A 513 11.20 -23.34 -3.05
CA ARG A 513 10.15 -23.78 -2.12
C ARG A 513 10.56 -23.57 -0.66
N GLU A 514 11.58 -22.76 -0.43
CA GLU A 514 12.13 -22.47 0.90
C GLU A 514 11.17 -21.68 1.79
N ASP A 515 10.30 -20.89 1.18
CA ASP A 515 9.41 -19.92 1.82
C ASP A 515 8.01 -20.45 2.12
N HIS A 516 7.66 -21.66 1.67
CA HIS A 516 6.33 -22.25 1.84
C HIS A 516 5.82 -22.20 3.30
N ALA A 517 4.57 -21.76 3.47
CA ALA A 517 3.94 -21.55 4.78
C ALA A 517 3.97 -22.80 5.68
N GLU A 518 3.81 -23.99 5.10
CA GLU A 518 3.86 -25.27 5.81
C GLU A 518 5.25 -25.52 6.39
N ARG A 519 6.28 -25.25 5.59
CA ARG A 519 7.68 -25.40 5.99
C ARG A 519 8.03 -24.39 7.07
N THR A 520 7.63 -23.13 6.89
CA THR A 520 7.81 -22.05 7.85
C THR A 520 7.21 -22.41 9.20
N ALA A 521 5.97 -22.90 9.20
CA ALA A 521 5.33 -23.39 10.42
C ALA A 521 6.17 -24.48 11.10
N LEU A 522 6.52 -25.53 10.37
CA LEU A 522 7.25 -26.67 10.94
C LEU A 522 8.67 -26.30 11.41
N LEU A 523 9.35 -25.37 10.76
CA LEU A 523 10.65 -24.84 11.23
C LEU A 523 10.50 -24.04 12.53
N HIS A 524 9.47 -23.21 12.64
CA HIS A 524 9.18 -22.47 13.87
C HIS A 524 8.88 -23.41 15.04
N LEU A 525 8.10 -24.46 14.79
CA LEU A 525 7.78 -25.48 15.80
C LEU A 525 9.02 -26.30 16.18
N THR A 526 9.81 -26.74 15.20
CA THR A 526 11.06 -27.49 15.43
C THR A 526 12.01 -26.68 16.32
N ARG A 527 12.21 -25.39 16.02
CA ARG A 527 12.99 -24.49 16.87
C ARG A 527 12.44 -24.39 18.28
N ALA A 528 11.12 -24.27 18.43
CA ALA A 528 10.47 -24.16 19.73
C ALA A 528 10.61 -25.44 20.57
N PHE A 529 10.53 -26.61 19.94
CA PHE A 529 10.63 -27.91 20.61
C PHE A 529 12.06 -28.19 21.01
N LEU A 530 13.02 -28.10 20.07
CA LEU A 530 14.43 -28.39 20.35
C LEU A 530 15.03 -27.42 21.38
N LYS A 531 14.58 -26.16 21.44
CA LYS A 531 15.00 -25.21 22.48
C LYS A 531 14.59 -25.67 23.88
N ARG A 532 13.53 -26.47 24.02
CA ARG A 532 12.96 -26.91 25.29
C ARG A 532 13.29 -28.35 25.65
N SER A 533 13.29 -29.25 24.67
CA SER A 533 13.62 -30.66 24.85
C SER A 533 15.13 -30.95 24.78
N GLY A 534 15.89 -30.11 24.07
CA GLY A 534 17.24 -30.44 23.62
C GLY A 534 17.23 -31.29 22.34
N TRP A 535 18.36 -31.31 21.65
CA TRP A 535 18.54 -31.97 20.35
C TRP A 535 18.42 -33.49 20.40
N GLU A 536 18.99 -34.12 21.43
CA GLU A 536 19.05 -35.57 21.57
C GLU A 536 17.75 -36.18 22.14
N ALA A 537 16.76 -35.36 22.48
CA ALA A 537 15.52 -35.79 23.12
C ALA A 537 14.27 -35.34 22.34
N SER A 538 14.38 -35.24 21.01
CA SER A 538 13.24 -34.88 20.14
C SER A 538 12.18 -35.99 20.06
N ASP A 539 12.59 -37.23 20.27
CA ASP A 539 11.74 -38.43 20.35
C ASP A 539 10.88 -38.48 21.62
N ASP A 540 11.33 -37.82 22.69
CA ASP A 540 10.59 -37.65 23.95
C ASP A 540 9.48 -36.57 23.88
N CYS A 541 9.41 -35.81 22.79
CA CYS A 541 8.31 -34.86 22.54
C CYS A 541 7.05 -35.60 22.09
N ALA A 542 6.00 -35.60 22.90
CA ALA A 542 4.76 -36.30 22.64
C ALA A 542 3.54 -35.38 22.67
N GLY A 543 2.46 -35.74 21.98
CA GLY A 543 1.22 -34.96 21.98
C GLY A 543 0.51 -34.97 20.64
N TRP A 544 -0.26 -33.91 20.36
CA TRP A 544 -0.93 -33.75 19.08
C TRP A 544 -0.61 -32.40 18.44
N LEU A 545 -0.57 -32.40 17.12
CA LEU A 545 -0.37 -31.24 16.27
C LEU A 545 -1.38 -31.32 15.12
N ARG A 546 -2.18 -30.28 14.96
CA ARG A 546 -3.12 -30.09 13.85
C ARG A 546 -2.53 -29.08 12.89
N LEU A 547 -2.42 -29.46 11.63
CA LEU A 547 -1.95 -28.63 10.53
C LEU A 547 -3.06 -28.58 9.48
N TYR A 548 -3.55 -27.38 9.18
CA TYR A 548 -4.45 -27.14 8.07
C TYR A 548 -3.73 -26.30 7.02
N ILE A 549 -3.84 -26.67 5.75
CA ILE A 549 -3.19 -25.99 4.63
C ILE A 549 -4.27 -25.45 3.69
N SER A 550 -4.25 -24.15 3.39
CA SER A 550 -5.24 -23.52 2.52
C SER A 550 -5.11 -23.88 1.02
N HIS A 551 -4.40 -24.96 0.70
CA HIS A 551 -4.19 -25.45 -0.66
C HIS A 551 -3.73 -26.93 -0.64
N PHE A 552 -3.80 -27.61 -1.79
CA PHE A 552 -3.25 -28.94 -1.98
C PHE A 552 -1.71 -28.95 -1.81
N PRO A 553 -1.15 -29.67 -0.82
CA PRO A 553 0.29 -29.62 -0.56
C PRO A 553 1.10 -30.18 -1.72
N CYS A 554 2.13 -29.44 -2.16
CA CYS A 554 3.03 -29.92 -3.20
C CYS A 554 3.93 -31.05 -2.67
N ILE A 555 4.63 -31.74 -3.57
CA ILE A 555 5.53 -32.85 -3.20
C ILE A 555 6.61 -32.41 -2.18
N SER A 556 7.09 -31.15 -2.28
CA SER A 556 8.05 -30.59 -1.33
C SER A 556 7.43 -30.37 0.05
N CYS A 557 6.19 -29.90 0.16
CA CYS A 557 5.49 -29.74 1.45
C CYS A 557 5.26 -31.09 2.11
N VAL A 558 4.82 -32.09 1.33
CA VAL A 558 4.64 -33.46 1.83
C VAL A 558 5.98 -34.04 2.32
N ALA A 559 7.07 -33.82 1.59
CA ALA A 559 8.39 -34.27 2.01
C ALA A 559 8.87 -33.60 3.31
N VAL A 560 8.62 -32.31 3.47
CA VAL A 560 8.94 -31.57 4.71
C VAL A 560 8.12 -32.09 5.88
N ILE A 561 6.83 -32.34 5.69
CA ILE A 561 5.95 -32.94 6.70
C ILE A 561 6.46 -34.33 7.12
N CYS A 562 6.87 -35.17 6.17
CA CYS A 562 7.45 -36.48 6.44
C CYS A 562 8.76 -36.39 7.24
N GLN A 563 9.62 -35.42 6.92
CA GLN A 563 10.85 -35.16 7.68
C GLN A 563 10.54 -34.74 9.12
N PHE A 564 9.55 -33.86 9.33
CA PHE A 564 9.13 -33.45 10.67
C PHE A 564 8.65 -34.63 11.51
N VAL A 565 7.77 -35.47 10.96
CA VAL A 565 7.28 -36.69 11.65
C VAL A 565 8.42 -37.66 11.96
N ARG A 566 9.46 -37.73 11.12
CA ARG A 566 10.66 -38.54 11.38
C ARG A 566 11.45 -38.04 12.60
N PHE A 567 11.58 -36.73 12.78
CA PHE A 567 12.34 -36.15 13.90
C PHE A 567 11.55 -36.08 15.22
N PHE A 568 10.21 -36.04 15.14
CA PHE A 568 9.31 -36.02 16.29
C PHE A 568 8.31 -37.19 16.24
N PRO A 569 8.78 -38.44 16.35
CA PRO A 569 7.98 -39.64 16.09
C PRO A 569 6.81 -39.85 17.07
N ALA A 570 6.86 -39.25 18.27
CA ALA A 570 5.82 -39.36 19.29
C ALA A 570 4.75 -38.25 19.21
N ILE A 571 4.86 -37.30 18.26
CA ILE A 571 3.84 -36.30 18.00
C ILE A 571 2.83 -36.85 16.97
N ARG A 572 1.55 -36.89 17.34
CA ARG A 572 0.47 -37.22 16.42
C ARG A 572 0.15 -36.01 15.54
N LEU A 573 0.47 -36.09 14.26
CA LEU A 573 0.11 -35.09 13.26
C LEU A 573 -1.27 -35.38 12.65
N GLU A 574 -2.19 -34.44 12.80
CA GLU A 574 -3.49 -34.38 12.10
C GLU A 574 -3.36 -33.34 10.98
N LEU A 575 -3.56 -33.76 9.73
CA LEU A 575 -3.37 -32.94 8.54
C LEU A 575 -4.69 -32.80 7.77
N ASP A 576 -5.04 -31.58 7.42
CA ASP A 576 -6.17 -31.26 6.54
C ASP A 576 -5.78 -30.17 5.53
N PHE A 577 -6.45 -30.13 4.36
CA PHE A 577 -6.13 -29.18 3.30
C PHE A 577 -7.24 -28.93 2.30
N ASP A 578 -7.24 -27.74 1.70
CA ASP A 578 -8.21 -27.37 0.67
C ASP A 578 -8.03 -28.13 -0.65
N ASN A 579 -9.16 -28.48 -1.28
CA ASN A 579 -9.21 -29.23 -2.52
C ASN A 579 -9.34 -28.29 -3.75
N MET A 580 -8.27 -28.19 -4.53
CA MET A 580 -8.18 -27.38 -5.76
C MET A 580 -9.23 -27.75 -6.85
N TRP A 581 -9.86 -28.92 -6.76
CA TRP A 581 -10.84 -29.39 -7.76
C TRP A 581 -12.26 -28.84 -7.55
N LYS A 582 -12.61 -28.38 -6.34
CA LYS A 582 -13.93 -27.75 -6.09
C LYS A 582 -14.01 -26.32 -6.64
N THR A 583 -12.93 -25.57 -6.53
CA THR A 583 -12.86 -24.15 -6.90
C THR A 583 -12.71 -23.89 -8.40
N ARG A 584 -12.39 -24.91 -9.21
CA ARG A 584 -12.11 -24.74 -10.64
C ARG A 584 -13.29 -25.07 -11.56
N PHE A 585 -14.28 -25.81 -11.08
CA PHE A 585 -15.36 -26.37 -11.92
C PHE A 585 -16.78 -26.02 -11.46
N GLU A 586 -16.95 -25.22 -10.41
CA GLU A 586 -18.27 -24.71 -10.04
C GLU A 586 -18.71 -23.56 -10.96
N PRO A 587 -19.97 -23.56 -11.45
CA PRO A 587 -20.44 -22.53 -12.38
C PRO A 587 -20.58 -21.17 -11.71
N ALA A 588 -20.25 -20.10 -12.46
CA ALA A 588 -20.18 -18.72 -11.96
C ALA A 588 -21.55 -18.11 -11.57
N ASP A 589 -22.67 -18.71 -11.96
CA ASP A 589 -24.01 -18.25 -11.59
C ASP A 589 -25.01 -19.40 -11.43
N GLN A 590 -26.15 -19.09 -10.80
CA GLN A 590 -27.20 -20.05 -10.43
C GLN A 590 -27.85 -20.71 -11.66
N ARG A 591 -27.92 -20.01 -12.79
CA ARG A 591 -28.52 -20.54 -14.04
C ARG A 591 -27.58 -21.51 -14.73
N ALA A 592 -26.28 -21.24 -14.68
CA ALA A 592 -25.21 -22.13 -15.11
C ALA A 592 -25.10 -23.34 -14.16
N ALA A 593 -25.36 -23.17 -12.86
CA ALA A 593 -25.46 -24.27 -11.89
C ALA A 593 -26.63 -25.22 -12.19
N GLU A 594 -27.83 -24.68 -12.46
CA GLU A 594 -29.00 -25.47 -12.87
C GLU A 594 -28.74 -26.25 -14.17
N ARG A 595 -28.10 -25.61 -15.15
CA ARG A 595 -27.72 -26.24 -16.42
C ARG A 595 -26.63 -27.31 -16.23
N PHE A 596 -25.62 -27.03 -15.41
CA PHE A 596 -24.53 -27.97 -15.09
C PHE A 596 -25.07 -29.23 -14.40
N LEU A 597 -26.03 -29.08 -13.48
CA LEU A 597 -26.69 -30.21 -12.83
C LEU A 597 -27.61 -30.98 -13.81
N ALA A 598 -28.31 -30.29 -14.71
CA ALA A 598 -29.13 -30.91 -15.75
C ALA A 598 -28.31 -31.72 -16.77
N GLU A 599 -27.05 -31.37 -16.99
CA GLU A 599 -26.10 -32.09 -17.86
C GLU A 599 -25.35 -33.24 -17.12
N GLY A 600 -25.75 -33.57 -15.88
CA GLY A 600 -25.15 -34.66 -15.09
C GLY A 600 -23.89 -34.28 -14.31
N GLY A 601 -23.62 -32.99 -14.14
CA GLY A 601 -22.46 -32.45 -13.43
C GLY A 601 -21.12 -32.89 -14.04
N LEU A 602 -20.07 -32.92 -13.22
CA LEU A 602 -18.77 -33.49 -13.64
C LEU A 602 -18.93 -34.93 -14.20
N PRO A 603 -19.60 -35.88 -13.53
CA PRO A 603 -19.73 -37.25 -14.04
C PRO A 603 -20.36 -37.37 -15.43
N GLY A 604 -21.32 -36.50 -15.77
CA GLY A 604 -22.00 -36.49 -17.07
C GLY A 604 -21.14 -36.00 -18.24
N ARG A 605 -20.08 -35.22 -17.96
CA ARG A 605 -19.13 -34.73 -18.97
C ARG A 605 -17.92 -35.64 -19.20
N ARG A 606 -17.77 -36.65 -18.35
CA ARG A 606 -16.64 -37.59 -18.41
C ARG A 606 -16.88 -38.65 -19.50
N GLN A 607 -16.26 -38.51 -20.67
CA GLN A 607 -16.29 -39.56 -21.70
C GLN A 607 -15.19 -40.59 -21.46
N ARG A 608 -15.56 -41.87 -21.54
CA ARG A 608 -14.62 -42.98 -21.44
C ARG A 608 -13.96 -43.18 -22.79
N ILE A 609 -12.68 -42.86 -22.88
CA ILE A 609 -11.82 -43.28 -23.99
C ILE A 609 -11.23 -44.65 -23.65
N GLU A 610 -10.94 -45.47 -24.67
CA GLU A 610 -10.53 -46.86 -24.48
C GLU A 610 -9.35 -47.02 -23.50
N GLN A 611 -9.26 -48.21 -22.89
CA GLN A 611 -8.26 -48.58 -21.88
C GLN A 611 -8.40 -47.92 -20.50
N GLY A 612 -9.63 -47.58 -20.08
CA GLY A 612 -9.90 -47.17 -18.69
C GLY A 612 -9.45 -45.74 -18.37
N PHE A 613 -9.06 -44.99 -19.38
CA PHE A 613 -8.82 -43.55 -19.31
C PHE A 613 -10.11 -42.80 -19.61
N TYR A 614 -10.20 -41.58 -19.08
CA TYR A 614 -11.37 -40.74 -19.22
C TYR A 614 -10.93 -39.36 -19.65
N GLU A 615 -11.60 -38.82 -20.65
CA GLU A 615 -11.48 -37.42 -21.07
C GLU A 615 -12.65 -36.63 -20.47
N TRP A 616 -12.41 -35.36 -20.17
CA TRP A 616 -13.37 -34.45 -19.55
C TRP A 616 -13.90 -33.44 -20.56
#